data_AF-A0A9E5IM32-F1
#
_entry.id   AF-A0A9E5IM32-F1
#
_cell.length_a   1.000
_cell.length_b   1.000
_cell.length_c   1.000
_cell.angle_alpha   90.00
_cell.angle_beta   90.00
_cell.angle_gamma   90.00
#
_symmetry.space_group_name_H-M   'P 1'
#
loop_
_entity.id
_entity.type
_entity.pdbx_description
1 polymer ?
#
loop_
_entity_poly.entity_id
_entity_poly.type
_entity_poly.pdbx_seq_one_letter_code
_entity_poly.pdbx_strand_id
1 'polypeptide(L)' 'MGSTPRKVRTAIVGLGFGAEFIPIHQRHPHAELVAICQRSQAKLDQIGKAHGV' A
#
# COMPACT_ATOMS: atom_id res chain seq x y z
N MET A 1 2.16 5.62 30.97
CA MET A 1 2.56 4.61 29.97
C MET A 1 1.60 4.74 28.79
N GLY A 2 1.89 5.60 27.82
CA GLY A 2 0.99 5.84 26.68
C GLY A 2 1.16 4.73 25.65
N SER A 3 0.10 3.98 25.35
CA SER A 3 0.10 3.02 24.26
C SER A 3 0.21 3.79 22.93
N THR A 4 1.30 3.59 22.19
CA THR A 4 1.42 4.11 20.83
C THR A 4 0.23 3.60 20.01
N PRO A 5 -0.54 4.47 19.32
CA PRO A 5 -1.66 4.01 18.51
C PRO A 5 -1.15 3.00 17.47
N ARG A 6 -1.74 1.80 17.46
CA ARG A 6 -1.37 0.75 16.50
C ARG A 6 -1.75 1.23 15.09
N LYS A 7 -0.82 1.12 14.14
CA LYS A 7 -1.10 1.45 12.74
C LYS A 7 -2.14 0.49 12.18
N VAL A 8 -3.03 1.01 11.34
CA VAL A 8 -3.98 0.22 10.58
C VAL A 8 -3.25 -0.42 9.40
N ARG A 9 -3.29 -1.75 9.31
CA ARG A 9 -2.71 -2.50 8.19
C ARG A 9 -3.68 -2.44 7.01
N THR A 10 -3.21 -1.99 5.87
CA THR A 10 -4.03 -1.75 4.68
C THR A 10 -3.49 -2.50 3.47
N ALA A 11 -4.37 -2.81 2.52
CA ALA A 11 -4.00 -3.31 1.21
C ALA A 11 -4.76 -2.52 0.13
N ILE A 12 -4.13 -2.33 -1.03
CA ILE A 12 -4.77 -1.67 -2.17
C ILE A 12 -5.09 -2.74 -3.23
N VAL A 13 -6.37 -2.89 -3.55
CA VAL A 13 -6.86 -3.81 -4.58
C VAL A 13 -7.28 -2.99 -5.81
N GLY A 14 -6.75 -3.35 -6.97
CA GLY A 14 -7.00 -2.62 -8.21
C GLY A 14 -6.02 -1.46 -8.39
N LEU A 15 -4.91 -1.75 -9.05
CA LEU A 15 -3.80 -0.81 -9.25
C LEU A 15 -3.89 -0.07 -10.59
N GLY A 16 -5.10 0.31 -11.00
CA GLY A 16 -5.28 1.31 -12.05
C GLY A 16 -5.01 2.68 -11.45
N PHE A 17 -6.06 3.47 -11.25
CA PHE A 17 -5.97 4.70 -10.46
C PHE A 17 -5.55 4.45 -9.00
N GLY A 18 -5.82 3.27 -8.44
CA GLY A 18 -5.46 2.92 -7.05
C GLY A 18 -3.96 2.97 -6.74
N ALA A 19 -3.07 2.85 -7.74
CA ALA A 19 -1.63 2.95 -7.52
C ALA A 19 -1.19 4.32 -6.99
N GLU A 20 -1.90 5.38 -7.37
CA GLU A 20 -1.65 6.76 -6.90
C GLU A 20 -1.82 6.91 -5.38
N PHE A 21 -2.51 5.97 -4.73
CA PHE A 21 -2.75 5.98 -3.29
C PHE A 21 -1.64 5.27 -2.49
N ILE A 22 -0.75 4.51 -3.14
CA ILE A 22 0.35 3.82 -2.47
C ILE A 22 1.25 4.81 -1.70
N PRO A 23 1.72 5.92 -2.32
CA PRO A 23 2.57 6.88 -1.62
C PRO A 23 1.85 7.59 -0.47
N ILE A 24 0.53 7.71 -0.54
CA ILE A 24 -0.28 8.30 0.54
C ILE A 24 -0.30 7.37 1.74
N HIS A 25 -0.57 6.07 1.53
CA HIS A 25 -0.61 5.09 2.62
C HIS A 25 0.78 4.88 3.26
N GLN A 26 1.84 4.84 2.46
CA GLN A 26 3.22 4.70 2.97
C GLN A 26 3.66 5.87 3.86
N ARG A 27 3.18 7.10 3.56
CA ARG A 27 3.51 8.30 4.34
C ARG A 27 2.55 8.56 5.50
N HIS A 28 1.43 7.86 5.57
CA HIS A 28 0.42 8.14 6.58
C HIS A 28 0.86 7.64 7.97
N PRO A 29 0.86 8.48 9.01
CA PRO A 29 1.42 8.12 10.32
C PRO A 29 0.65 7.00 11.04
N HIS A 30 -0.62 6.80 10.68
CA HIS A 30 -1.50 5.80 11.29
C HIS A 30 -1.81 4.61 10.38
N ALA A 31 -1.19 4.52 9.20
CA ALA A 31 -1.41 3.39 8.29
C ALA A 31 -0.09 2.69 7.94
N GLU A 32 -0.20 1.42 7.61
CA GLU A 32 0.89 0.59 7.11
C GLU A 32 0.36 -0.17 5.90
N LEU A 33 0.85 0.17 4.71
CA LEU A 33 0.52 -0.58 3.50
C LEU A 33 1.30 -1.89 3.49
N VAL A 34 0.59 -3.02 3.58
CA VAL A 34 1.20 -4.35 3.69
C VAL A 34 1.03 -5.23 2.46
N ALA A 35 0.15 -4.83 1.54
CA ALA A 35 -0.08 -5.59 0.32
C ALA A 35 -0.67 -4.73 -0.80
N ILE A 36 -0.44 -5.18 -2.02
CA ILE A 36 -1.11 -4.70 -3.23
C ILE A 36 -1.70 -5.91 -3.98
N CYS A 37 -2.77 -5.69 -4.73
CA CYS A 37 -3.44 -6.74 -5.49
C CYS A 37 -3.87 -6.23 -6.86
N GLN A 38 -3.51 -6.99 -7.90
CA GLN A 38 -3.85 -6.72 -9.29
C GLN A 38 -4.09 -8.05 -10.03
N ARG A 39 -5.01 -8.05 -10.99
CA ARG A 39 -5.36 -9.23 -11.78
C ARG A 39 -4.20 -9.71 -12.66
N SER A 40 -3.44 -8.77 -13.23
CA SER A 40 -2.30 -9.06 -14.09
C SER A 40 -1.01 -9.07 -13.26
N GLN A 41 -0.30 -10.19 -13.27
CA GLN A 41 1.00 -10.34 -12.61
C GLN A 41 2.00 -9.29 -13.10
N ALA A 42 2.11 -9.07 -14.41
CA ALA A 42 3.04 -8.09 -14.98
C ALA A 42 2.80 -6.67 -14.43
N LYS A 43 1.53 -6.25 -14.30
CA LYS A 43 1.18 -4.95 -13.70
C LYS A 43 1.44 -4.94 -12.19
N LEU A 44 1.16 -6.05 -11.51
CA LEU A 44 1.45 -6.21 -10.08
C LEU A 44 2.95 -6.00 -9.82
N ASP A 45 3.80 -6.70 -10.56
CA ASP A 45 5.26 -6.66 -10.41
C ASP A 45 5.83 -5.28 -10.75
N GLN A 46 5.35 -4.67 -11.84
CA GLN A 46 5.76 -3.32 -12.22
C GLN A 46 5.49 -2.30 -11.11
N ILE A 47 4.28 -2.34 -10.52
CA ILE A 47 3.85 -1.39 -9.50
C ILE A 47 4.51 -1.70 -8.15
N GLY A 48 4.60 -2.97 -7.76
CA GLY A 48 5.32 -3.41 -6.56
C GLY A 48 6.78 -2.96 -6.59
N LYS A 49 7.46 -3.14 -7.74
CA LYS A 49 8.83 -2.65 -7.93
C LYS A 49 8.93 -1.12 -7.90
N ALA A 50 7.98 -0.41 -8.50
CA ALA A 50 7.99 1.06 -8.54
C ALA A 50 7.80 1.70 -7.15
N HIS A 51 7.00 1.07 -6.29
CA HIS A 51 6.66 1.62 -4.98
C HIS A 51 7.34 0.92 -3.79
N GLY A 52 8.05 -0.18 -4.02
CA GLY A 52 8.74 -0.94 -2.97
C GLY A 52 7.77 -1.62 -2.00
N VAL A 53 6.74 -2.29 -2.53
CA VAL A 53 5.72 -3.02 -1.76
C VAL A 53 5.48 -4.42 -2.34
#